data_AF-A0A522ZS04-F1
#
_entry.id   AF-A0A522ZS04-F1
#
_cell.length_a   1.000
_cell.length_b   1.000
_cell.length_c   1.000
_cell.angle_alpha   90.00
_cell.angle_beta   90.00
_cell.angle_gamma   90.00
#
_symmetry.space_group_name_H-M   'P 1'
#
loop_
_entity.id
_entity.type
_entity.pdbx_description
1 polymer ?
#
loop_
_entity_poly.entity_id
_entity_poly.type
_entity_poly.pdbx_seq_one_letter_code
_entity_poly.pdbx_strand_id
1 'polypeptide(L)'
;MCNPRLSGMLDDYNAWLDTGDATARAIIERRRVGYVLACNDVEQSLVAKHGKPTLAQRLAKGDSPNWLKTVPWPKSVHANFKLYRVVSTDTETTK
;
A
#
# COMPACT_ATOMS: atom_id res chain seq x y z
N MET A 1 -17.11 -22.97 -3.03
CA MET A 1 -16.47 -21.80 -3.69
C MET A 1 -16.52 -20.62 -2.73
N CYS A 2 -15.38 -20.10 -2.29
CA CYS A 2 -15.36 -18.89 -1.45
C CYS A 2 -15.84 -17.67 -2.26
N ASN A 3 -16.67 -16.82 -1.67
CA ASN A 3 -17.24 -15.65 -2.33
C ASN A 3 -16.12 -14.68 -2.74
N PRO A 4 -15.91 -14.41 -4.05
CA PRO A 4 -14.78 -13.63 -4.54
C PRO A 4 -14.77 -12.19 -4.02
N ARG A 5 -15.94 -11.63 -3.68
CA ARG A 5 -16.05 -10.28 -3.10
C ARG A 5 -15.43 -10.19 -1.70
N LEU A 6 -15.64 -11.22 -0.86
CA LEU A 6 -15.00 -11.28 0.45
C LEU A 6 -13.47 -11.38 0.33
N SER A 7 -12.96 -12.07 -0.70
CA SER A 7 -11.51 -12.16 -0.91
C SER A 7 -10.86 -10.81 -1.20
N GLY A 8 -11.56 -9.91 -1.91
CA GLY A 8 -11.03 -8.59 -2.26
C GLY A 8 -10.93 -7.67 -1.03
N MET A 9 -11.97 -7.67 -0.19
CA MET A 9 -11.97 -6.89 1.06
C MET A 9 -10.93 -7.40 2.05
N LEU A 10 -10.77 -8.72 2.17
CA LEU A 10 -9.75 -9.32 3.03
C LEU A 10 -8.34 -9.01 2.53
N ASP A 11 -8.13 -8.99 1.21
CA ASP A 11 -6.85 -8.62 0.63
C ASP A 11 -6.48 -7.16 0.90
N ASP A 12 -7.44 -6.24 0.75
CA ASP A 12 -7.23 -4.83 1.08
C ASP A 12 -6.87 -4.65 2.57
N TYR A 13 -7.68 -5.25 3.46
CA TYR A 13 -7.44 -5.23 4.89
C TYR A 13 -6.05 -5.79 5.27
N ASN A 14 -5.67 -6.94 4.70
CA ASN A 14 -4.39 -7.58 4.98
C ASN A 14 -3.20 -6.81 4.40
N ALA A 15 -3.35 -6.16 3.25
CA ALA A 15 -2.30 -5.33 2.67
C ALA A 15 -2.04 -4.09 3.53
N TRP A 16 -3.09 -3.39 3.97
CA TRP A 16 -2.94 -2.18 4.78
C TRP A 16 -2.38 -2.45 6.18
N LEU A 17 -2.69 -3.62 6.76
CA LEU A 17 -2.23 -4.01 8.09
C LEU A 17 -0.94 -4.82 8.11
N ASP A 18 -0.32 -5.08 6.96
CA ASP A 18 0.98 -5.74 6.91
C ASP A 18 2.05 -4.89 7.60
N THR A 19 2.91 -5.54 8.37
CA THR A 19 4.04 -4.91 9.08
C THR A 19 5.40 -5.33 8.51
N GLY A 20 5.43 -6.23 7.51
CA GLY A 20 6.65 -6.82 6.94
C GLY A 20 6.80 -6.68 5.42
N ASP A 21 5.94 -5.89 4.76
CA ASP A 21 5.87 -5.62 3.32
C ASP A 21 5.62 -6.81 2.38
N ALA A 22 6.02 -8.03 2.74
CA ALA A 22 5.92 -9.21 1.87
C ALA A 22 4.46 -9.58 1.55
N THR A 23 3.55 -9.48 2.53
CA THR A 23 2.14 -9.84 2.33
C THR A 23 1.46 -8.80 1.47
N ALA A 24 1.67 -7.51 1.78
CA ALA A 24 1.13 -6.41 1.01
C ALA A 24 1.61 -6.43 -0.43
N ARG A 25 2.92 -6.65 -0.65
CA ARG A 25 3.51 -6.75 -1.99
C ARG A 25 2.89 -7.90 -2.78
N ALA A 26 2.81 -9.09 -2.20
CA ALA A 26 2.23 -10.26 -2.87
C ALA A 26 0.76 -10.05 -3.26
N ILE A 27 -0.02 -9.37 -2.41
CA ILE A 27 -1.42 -9.03 -2.70
C ILE A 27 -1.50 -8.03 -3.85
N ILE A 28 -0.72 -6.94 -3.80
CA ILE A 28 -0.67 -5.89 -4.83
C ILE A 28 -0.28 -6.46 -6.19
N GLU A 29 0.75 -7.30 -6.24
CA GLU A 29 1.21 -7.97 -7.47
C GLU A 29 0.13 -8.92 -8.01
N ARG A 30 -0.41 -9.80 -7.16
CA ARG A 30 -1.47 -10.75 -7.56
C ARG A 30 -2.72 -10.05 -8.09
N ARG A 31 -3.07 -8.90 -7.50
CA ARG A 31 -4.23 -8.08 -7.90
C ARG A 31 -3.91 -7.11 -9.05
N ARG A 32 -2.66 -7.05 -9.51
CA ARG A 32 -2.16 -6.15 -10.57
C ARG A 32 -2.46 -4.67 -10.28
N VAL A 33 -2.31 -4.28 -9.01
CA VAL A 33 -2.49 -2.89 -8.59
C VAL A 33 -1.28 -2.08 -9.06
N GLY A 34 -1.50 -1.04 -9.87
CA GLY A 34 -0.44 -0.16 -10.37
C GLY A 34 -0.17 1.07 -9.49
N TYR A 35 -1.15 1.45 -8.66
CA TYR A 35 -1.11 2.64 -7.83
C TYR A 35 -1.75 2.40 -6.48
N VAL A 36 -1.18 3.01 -5.44
CA VAL A 36 -1.72 3.00 -4.07
C VAL A 36 -1.95 4.44 -3.65
N LEU A 37 -3.18 4.74 -3.24
CA LEU A 37 -3.54 6.04 -2.66
C LEU A 37 -3.66 5.86 -1.14
N ALA A 38 -2.80 6.53 -0.38
CA ALA A 38 -2.81 6.49 1.08
C ALA A 38 -3.34 7.80 1.65
N CYS A 39 -4.11 7.72 2.74
CA CYS A 39 -4.46 8.87 3.55
C CYS A 39 -3.24 9.39 4.31
N ASN A 40 -3.17 10.70 4.52
CA ASN A 40 -2.13 11.30 5.38
C ASN A 40 -2.34 11.00 6.86
N ASP A 41 -3.60 10.76 7.25
CA ASP A 41 -4.00 10.37 8.60
C ASP A 41 -4.69 9.01 8.55
N VAL A 42 -4.35 8.16 9.50
CA VAL A 42 -4.95 6.84 9.68
C VAL A 42 -5.41 6.69 11.11
N GLU A 43 -6.56 6.06 11.29
CA GLU A 43 -7.14 5.77 12.60
C GLU A 43 -6.11 5.05 13.46
N GLN A 44 -5.88 5.56 14.68
CA GLN A 44 -4.84 5.02 15.53
C GLN A 44 -5.13 3.58 15.90
N SER A 45 -6.40 3.19 16.03
CA SER A 45 -6.81 1.82 16.36
C SER A 45 -6.38 0.76 15.33
N LEU A 46 -5.88 1.16 14.15
CA LEU A 46 -5.20 0.26 13.19
C LEU A 46 -3.77 -0.10 13.63
N VAL A 47 -3.47 -0.02 14.94
CA VAL A 47 -2.15 -0.26 15.54
C VAL A 47 -1.58 -1.62 15.16
N ALA A 48 -0.42 -1.56 14.49
CA ALA A 48 0.74 -2.43 14.67
C ALA A 48 0.50 -3.73 15.46
N LYS A 49 0.18 -4.82 14.76
CA LYS A 49 0.42 -6.14 15.34
C LYS A 49 1.90 -6.21 15.73
N HIS A 50 2.18 -6.50 17.01
CA HIS A 50 3.53 -6.67 17.56
C HIS A 50 4.41 -5.41 17.60
N GLY A 51 3.82 -4.20 17.68
CA GLY A 51 4.57 -2.96 17.92
C GLY A 51 5.33 -2.40 16.72
N LYS A 52 5.16 -2.98 15.52
CA LYS A 52 5.70 -2.45 14.26
C LYS A 52 4.63 -1.71 13.46
N PRO A 53 4.91 -0.50 12.93
CA PRO A 53 3.91 0.26 12.19
C PRO A 53 3.43 -0.51 10.96
N THR A 54 2.12 -0.46 10.70
CA THR A 54 1.52 -1.08 9.52
C THR A 54 1.88 -0.31 8.24
N LEU A 55 1.70 -0.91 7.07
CA LEU A 55 1.89 -0.22 5.79
C LEU A 55 1.07 1.08 5.74
N ALA A 56 -0.18 1.06 6.21
CA ALA A 56 -1.02 2.27 6.28
C ALA A 56 -0.37 3.40 7.09
N GLN A 57 0.13 3.08 8.29
CA GLN A 57 0.79 4.04 9.17
C GLN A 57 2.13 4.55 8.60
N ARG A 58 2.87 3.68 7.92
CA ARG A 58 4.13 4.05 7.27
C ARG A 58 3.89 4.99 6.10
N LEU A 59 2.96 4.66 5.21
CA LEU A 59 2.61 5.51 4.06
C LEU A 59 2.01 6.86 4.49
N ALA A 60 1.18 6.88 5.53
CA ALA A 60 0.68 8.13 6.13
C ALA A 60 1.83 9.06 6.55
N LYS A 61 2.93 8.50 7.07
CA LYS A 61 4.15 9.26 7.44
C LYS A 61 5.11 9.51 6.28
N GLY A 62 4.87 8.93 5.10
CA GLY A 62 5.77 9.02 3.95
C GLY A 62 6.92 8.01 3.96
N ASP A 63 6.91 7.04 4.88
CA ASP A 63 7.84 5.92 4.89
C ASP A 63 7.35 4.84 3.91
N SER A 64 7.70 4.99 2.63
CA SER A 64 7.32 4.02 1.61
C SER A 64 8.37 2.92 1.43
N PRO A 65 7.96 1.64 1.31
CA PRO A 65 8.88 0.59 0.91
C PRO A 65 9.40 0.83 -0.51
N ASN A 66 10.55 0.22 -0.86
CA ASN A 66 11.26 0.44 -2.12
C ASN A 66 10.45 0.11 -3.39
N TRP A 67 9.42 -0.73 -3.28
CA TRP A 67 8.51 -1.10 -4.37
C TRP A 67 7.35 -0.10 -4.57
N LEU A 68 7.26 0.94 -3.74
CA LEU A 68 6.35 2.07 -3.89
C LEU A 68 7.15 3.37 -4.11
N LYS A 69 7.01 3.96 -5.30
CA LYS A 69 7.59 5.27 -5.59
C LYS A 69 6.55 6.37 -5.44
N THR A 70 6.85 7.38 -4.65
CA THR A 70 5.99 8.57 -4.50
C THR A 70 5.76 9.23 -5.86
N VAL A 71 4.50 9.56 -6.15
CA VAL A 71 4.10 10.33 -7.33
C VAL A 71 3.84 11.76 -6.88
N PRO A 72 4.51 12.77 -7.46
CA PRO A 72 4.23 14.17 -7.17
C PRO A 72 2.80 14.53 -7.58
N TRP A 73 2.05 15.14 -6.67
CA TRP A 73 0.72 15.70 -6.92
C TRP A 73 0.69 17.20 -6.61
N PRO A 74 -0.30 17.95 -7.13
CA PRO A 74 -0.54 19.33 -6.72
C PRO A 74 -0.69 19.44 -5.20
N LYS A 75 -0.12 20.50 -4.61
CA LYS A 75 -0.12 20.72 -3.15
C LYS A 75 -1.52 20.65 -2.52
N SER A 76 -2.56 21.09 -3.24
CA SER A 76 -3.95 21.06 -2.78
C SER A 76 -4.49 19.64 -2.54
N VAL A 77 -3.99 18.64 -3.28
CA VAL A 77 -4.42 17.24 -3.13
C VAL A 77 -3.51 16.47 -2.15
N HIS A 78 -2.23 16.85 -2.10
CA HIS A 78 -1.27 16.34 -1.11
C HIS A 78 -1.67 16.61 0.34
N ALA A 79 -2.58 17.54 0.60
CA ALA A 79 -3.04 17.87 1.95
C ALA A 79 -3.72 16.68 2.64
N ASN A 80 -4.39 15.81 1.89
CA ASN A 80 -5.18 14.71 2.44
C ASN A 80 -4.66 13.33 2.03
N PHE A 81 -3.96 13.24 0.90
CA PHE A 81 -3.54 11.97 0.32
C PHE A 81 -2.11 11.99 -0.22
N LYS A 82 -1.49 10.82 -0.25
CA LYS A 82 -0.24 10.54 -0.95
C LYS A 82 -0.47 9.46 -1.99
N LEU A 83 -0.03 9.71 -3.22
CA LEU A 83 -0.08 8.74 -4.30
C LEU A 83 1.28 8.04 -4.45
N TYR A 84 1.24 6.73 -4.58
CA TYR A 84 2.39 5.89 -4.84
C TYR A 84 2.17 5.07 -6.11
N ARG A 85 3.21 4.96 -6.93
CA ARG A 85 3.27 4.05 -8.08
C ARG A 85 3.98 2.77 -7.64
N VAL A 86 3.37 1.63 -7.96
CA VAL A 86 3.98 0.32 -7.78
C VAL A 86 5.06 0.15 -8.85
N VAL A 87 6.27 -0.19 -8.41
CA VAL A 87 7.36 -0.55 -9.32
C VAL A 87 7.56 -2.06 -9.30
N SER A 88 7.26 -2.68 -10.43
CA SER A 88 7.59 -4.09 -10.65
C SER A 88 9.09 -4.21 -10.88
N THR A 89 9.70 -5.23 -10.25
CA THR A 89 11.06 -5.68 -10.61
C THR A 89 11.14 -6.24 -12.04
N ASP A 90 10.00 -6.44 -12.70
CA ASP A 90 9.89 -7.07 -14.03
C ASP A 90 10.03 -6.09 -15.21
N THR A 91 10.42 -4.83 -14.95
CA THR A 91 10.52 -3.79 -15.98
C THR A 91 11.94 -3.28 -16.18
N GLU A 92 12.90 -4.20 -16.32
CA GLU A 92 14.25 -3.90 -16.82
C GLU A 92 14.78 -5.01 -17.73
N THR A 93 13.91 -5.62 -18.55
CA THR A 93 14.37 -6.42 -19.70
C THR A 93 13.31 -6.43 -20.79
N THR A 94 13.27 -5.41 -21.65
CA THR A 94 13.05 -5.58 -23.10
C THR A 94 13.45 -4.29 -23.81
N LYS A 95 14.61 -4.37 -24.46
CA LYS A 95 15.08 -3.68 -25.69
C LYS A 95 15.01 -2.15 -25.81
#